data_AF-A0A382WK46-F1
#
_entry.id   AF-A0A382WK46-F1
#
_cell.length_a   1.000
_cell.length_b   1.000
_cell.length_c   1.000
_cell.angle_alpha   90.00
_cell.angle_beta   90.00
_cell.angle_gamma   90.00
#
_symmetry.space_group_name_H-M   'P 1'
#
loop_
_entity.id
_entity.type
_entity.pdbx_description
1 polymer ?
#
loop_
_entity_poly.entity_id
_entity_poly.type
_entity_poly.pdbx_seq_one_letter_code
_entity_poly.pdbx_strand_id
1 'polypeptide(L)' 'MSKIECQKCGWEFMDENAVCPNCKSPVNPNIPNYPRFKGPGIIMFFWITFIILCVGLMVSYYAQ' A
#
# COMPACT_ATOMS: atom_id res chain seq x y z
N MET A 1 -22.03 4.20 7.74
CA MET A 1 -21.00 5.16 7.29
C MET A 1 -20.91 6.24 8.35
N SER A 2 -19.83 6.27 9.13
CA SER A 2 -19.53 7.35 10.08
C SER A 2 -19.03 8.56 9.30
N LYS A 3 -19.68 9.72 9.48
CA LYS A 3 -19.12 11.01 9.04
C LYS A 3 -18.15 11.47 10.12
N ILE A 4 -16.97 11.91 9.73
CA ILE A 4 -15.97 12.48 10.65
C ILE A 4 -15.77 13.96 10.33
N GLU A 5 -15.64 14.77 11.37
CA GLU A 5 -15.37 16.21 11.25
C GLU A 5 -13.86 16.46 11.38
N CYS A 6 -13.29 17.26 10.48
CA CYS A 6 -11.89 17.65 10.59
C CYS A 6 -11.69 18.65 11.75
N GLN A 7 -10.95 18.26 12.79
CA GLN A 7 -10.67 19.14 13.94
C GLN A 7 -9.96 20.46 13.60
N LYS A 8 -9.35 20.59 12.40
CA LYS A 8 -8.68 21.83 11.99
C LYS A 8 -9.53 22.78 11.16
N CYS A 9 -10.50 22.27 10.41
CA CYS A 9 -11.27 23.10 9.47
C CYS A 9 -12.79 22.95 9.58
N GLY A 10 -13.28 22.09 10.49
CA GLY A 10 -14.71 21.84 10.70
C GLY A 10 -15.41 21.17 9.51
N TRP A 11 -14.65 20.69 8.52
CA TRP A 11 -15.23 20.08 7.33
C TRP A 11 -15.64 18.64 7.63
N GLU A 12 -16.90 18.28 7.31
CA GLU A 12 -17.41 16.91 7.40
C GLU A 12 -17.04 16.11 6.15
N PHE A 13 -16.41 14.95 6.32
CA PHE A 13 -16.09 14.02 5.23
C PHE A 13 -16.15 12.57 5.70
N MET A 14 -16.08 11.64 4.74
CA MET A 14 -16.21 10.22 5.01
C MET A 14 -14.91 9.64 5.58
N ASP A 15 -15.05 8.74 6.56
CA ASP A 15 -13.96 8.08 7.31
C ASP A 15 -12.98 7.25 6.45
N GLU A 16 -13.32 7.01 5.18
CA GLU A 16 -12.44 6.35 4.21
C GLU A 16 -11.19 7.18 3.86
N ASN A 17 -11.20 8.48 4.13
CA ASN A 17 -10.09 9.37 3.81
C ASN A 17 -9.18 9.60 5.02
N ALA A 18 -7.96 9.08 4.96
CA ALA A 18 -6.93 9.34 5.98
C ALA A 18 -6.48 10.81 6.07
N VAL A 19 -6.89 11.65 5.09
CA VAL A 19 -6.53 13.07 4.98
C VAL A 19 -7.78 13.86 4.66
N CYS A 20 -7.98 14.99 5.35
CA CYS A 20 -9.10 15.88 5.06
C CYS A 20 -8.97 16.49 3.64
N PRO A 21 -10.01 16.40 2.79
CA PRO A 21 -9.95 16.90 1.41
C PRO A 21 -9.83 18.42 1.31
N ASN A 22 -10.30 19.16 2.31
CA ASN A 22 -10.32 20.63 2.30
C ASN A 22 -8.96 21.22 2.73
N CYS A 23 -8.50 20.88 3.95
CA CYS A 23 -7.28 21.47 4.52
C CYS A 23 -6.02 20.61 4.36
N LYS A 24 -6.14 19.41 3.78
CA LYS A 24 -5.05 18.42 3.61
C LYS A 24 -4.36 18.00 4.91
N SER A 25 -4.94 18.31 6.07
CA SER A 25 -4.43 17.81 7.36
C SER A 25 -4.76 16.33 7.51
N PRO A 26 -3.83 15.51 8.06
CA PRO A 26 -4.18 14.18 8.51
C PRO A 26 -5.27 14.27 9.59
N VAL A 27 -6.21 13.33 9.55
CA VAL A 27 -7.33 13.27 10.50
C VAL A 27 -6.85 12.94 11.90
N ASN A 28 -5.88 12.03 11.99
CA ASN A 28 -5.19 11.73 13.23
C ASN A 28 -3.73 12.19 13.10
N PRO A 29 -3.28 13.16 13.93
CA PRO A 29 -1.91 13.68 13.89
C PRO A 29 -0.86 12.64 14.29
N ASN A 30 -1.25 11.53 14.91
CA ASN A 30 -0.35 10.46 15.35
C ASN A 30 -0.16 9.34 14.31
N ILE A 31 -0.72 9.46 13.10
CA ILE A 31 -0.48 8.47 12.05
C ILE A 31 0.91 8.71 11.47
N PRO A 32 1.90 7.81 11.67
CA PRO A 32 3.17 7.92 10.99
C PRO A 32 2.94 7.82 9.47
N ASN A 33 3.66 8.64 8.70
CA ASN A 33 3.62 8.60 7.25
C ASN A 33 4.26 7.28 6.77
N TYR A 34 3.46 6.23 6.62
CA TYR A 34 3.93 4.97 6.05
C TYR A 34 4.15 5.17 4.55
N PRO A 35 5.32 4.78 4.01
CA PRO A 35 5.54 4.82 2.58
C PRO A 35 4.49 3.95 1.90
N ARG A 36 3.60 4.57 1.14
CA ARG A 36 2.69 3.82 0.26
C ARG A 36 3.53 3.27 -0.86
N PHE A 37 3.84 1.98 -0.79
CA PHE A 37 4.37 1.21 -1.91
C PHE A 37 3.31 1.12 -3.00
N LYS A 38 3.18 2.20 -3.77
CA LYS A 38 2.18 2.38 -4.81
C LYS A 38 2.80 1.88 -6.12
N GLY A 39 2.76 0.57 -6.34
CA GLY A 39 3.18 0.04 -7.62
C GLY A 39 3.03 -1.47 -7.72
N PRO A 40 2.49 -2.00 -8.83
CA PRO A 40 2.48 -3.44 -9.10
C PRO A 40 3.90 -4.02 -9.27
N GLY A 41 4.93 -3.18 -9.41
CA GLY A 41 6.30 -3.59 -9.72
C GLY A 41 6.97 -4.45 -8.64
N ILE A 42 6.70 -4.20 -7.35
CA ILE A 42 7.29 -5.02 -6.27
C ILE A 42 6.74 -6.44 -6.33
N ILE A 43 5.44 -6.57 -6.55
CA ILE A 43 4.79 -7.88 -6.72
C ILE A 43 5.37 -8.57 -7.96
N MET A 44 5.48 -7.87 -9.10
CA MET A 44 6.05 -8.42 -10.33
C MET A 44 7.49 -8.93 -10.18
N PHE A 45 8.33 -8.23 -9.41
CA PHE A 45 9.69 -8.67 -9.11
C PHE A 45 9.70 -10.03 -8.40
N PHE A 46 8.89 -10.20 -7.35
CA PHE A 46 8.78 -11.48 -6.64
C PHE A 46 8.26 -12.61 -7.53
N TRP A 47 7.36 -12.33 -8.47
CA TRP A 47 6.87 -13.32 -9.42
C TRP A 47 7.96 -13.78 -10.40
N ILE A 48 8.76 -12.86 -10.94
CA ILE A 48 9.83 -13.19 -11.87
C ILE A 48 10.91 -14.02 -11.18
N THR A 49 11.34 -13.63 -9.98
CA THR A 49 12.34 -14.40 -9.23
C THR A 49 11.84 -15.79 -8.87
N PHE A 50 10.56 -15.93 -8.52
CA PHE A 50 9.93 -17.22 -8.27
C PHE A 50 9.94 -18.13 -9.50
N ILE A 51 9.58 -17.62 -10.69
CA ILE A 51 9.61 -18.41 -11.94
C ILE A 51 11.03 -18.86 -12.27
N ILE A 52 12.02 -17.97 -12.14
CA ILE A 52 13.43 -18.32 -12.40
C ILE A 52 13.89 -19.43 -11.45
N LEU A 53 13.53 -19.34 -10.17
CA LEU A 53 13.86 -20.37 -9.18
C LEU A 53 13.20 -21.71 -9.54
N CYS A 54 11.92 -21.72 -9.91
CA CYS A 54 11.22 -22.94 -10.34
C CYS A 54 11.89 -23.59 -11.55
N VAL A 55 12.26 -22.80 -12.57
CA VAL A 55 12.97 -23.31 -13.74
C VAL A 55 14.35 -23.85 -13.35
N GLY A 56 15.09 -23.14 -12.49
CA GLY A 56 16.38 -23.60 -11.97
C GLY A 56 16.28 -24.94 -11.25
N LEU A 57 15.27 -25.12 -10.40
CA LEU A 57 15.01 -26.39 -9.71
C LEU A 57 14.65 -27.52 -10.69
N MET A 58 13.82 -27.25 -11.68
CA MET A 58 13.47 -28.23 -12.72
C MET A 58 14.71 -28.68 -13.49
N VAL A 59 15.57 -27.74 -13.91
CA VAL A 59 16.83 -28.07 -14.60
C VAL A 59 17.74 -28.91 -13.69
N SER A 60 17.87 -28.56 -12.41
CA SER A 60 18.68 -29.37 -11.48
C SER A 60 18.11 -30.77 -11.26
N TYR A 61 16.79 -30.94 -11.30
CA TYR A 61 16.15 -32.25 -11.18
C TYR A 61 16.45 -33.16 -12.38
N TYR A 62 16.46 -32.61 -13.59
CA TYR A 62 16.80 -33.37 -14.80
C TYR A 62 18.32 -33.57 -15.01
N ALA A 63 19.15 -32.77 -14.35
CA ALA A 63 20.61 -32.90 -14.39
C ALA A 63 21.16 -33.94 -13.40
N GLN A 64 20.29 -34.56 -12.60
CA GLN A 64 20.57 -35.71 -11.73
C GLN A 64 20.32 -37.01 -12.48
#